data_AF-A0A485A7E4-F1
#
_entry.id   AF-A0A485A7E4-F1
#
_cell.length_a   1.000
_cell.length_b   1.000
_cell.length_c   1.000
_cell.angle_alpha   90.00
_cell.angle_beta   90.00
_cell.angle_gamma   90.00
#
_symmetry.space_group_name_H-M   'P 1'
#
loop_
_entity.id
_entity.type
_entity.pdbx_description
1 polymer ?
#
loop_
_entity_poly.entity_id
_entity_poly.type
_entity_poly.pdbx_seq_one_letter_code
_entity_poly.pdbx_strand_id
1 'polypeptide(L)' 'MSVKIVIKKNTYFDSVSLMSISTRANKLDGVEQAFVADGNRDE' A
#
# COMPACT_ATOMS: atom_id res chain seq x y z
N MET A 1 4.67 -16.70 0.20
CA MET A 1 5.76 -15.93 -0.44
C MET A 1 5.38 -14.46 -0.32
N SER A 2 6.21 -13.59 0.25
CA SER A 2 5.87 -12.18 0.45
C SER A 2 6.44 -11.31 -0.68
N VAL A 3 5.58 -10.51 -1.32
CA VAL A 3 5.98 -9.56 -2.37
C VAL A 3 5.99 -8.17 -1.76
N LYS A 4 7.13 -7.46 -1.88
CA LYS A 4 7.29 -6.08 -1.39
C LYS A 4 7.52 -5.15 -2.57
N ILE A 5 6.73 -4.08 -2.65
CA ILE A 5 6.84 -3.05 -3.70
C ILE A 5 7.00 -1.69 -3.01
N VAL A 6 7.98 -0.90 -3.44
CA VAL A 6 8.19 0.47 -2.94
C VAL A 6 7.51 1.43 -3.89
N ILE A 7 6.61 2.28 -3.38
CA ILE A 7 5.93 3.30 -4.17
C ILE A 7 6.48 4.67 -3.77
N LYS A 8 6.89 5.47 -4.77
CA LYS A 8 7.60 6.75 -4.55
C LYS A 8 6.66 7.84 -4.03
N LYS A 9 7.20 8.74 -3.20
CA LYS A 9 6.49 9.83 -2.49
C LYS A 9 5.57 10.70 -3.37
N ASN A 10 5.94 10.95 -4.63
CA ASN A 10 5.16 11.77 -5.56
C ASN A 10 4.03 11.01 -6.29
N THR A 11 3.82 9.73 -5.98
CA THR A 11 2.76 8.90 -6.60
C THR A 11 1.45 8.96 -5.80
N TYR A 12 1.45 9.63 -4.65
CA TYR A 12 0.29 9.80 -3.78
C TYR A 12 -0.03 11.26 -3.58
N PHE A 13 -1.29 11.61 -3.78
CA PHE A 13 -1.79 12.98 -3.59
C PHE A 13 -2.25 13.22 -2.14
N ASP A 14 -2.57 12.16 -1.38
CA ASP A 14 -3.02 12.25 0.01
C ASP A 14 -3.01 10.85 0.69
N SER A 15 -2.94 10.80 2.03
CA SER A 15 -2.96 9.55 2.83
C SER A 15 -4.23 8.72 2.61
N VAL A 16 -5.35 9.35 2.22
CA VAL A 16 -6.59 8.67 1.81
C VAL A 16 -6.39 7.83 0.54
N SER A 17 -5.51 8.26 -0.37
CA SER A 17 -5.20 7.50 -1.60
C SER A 17 -4.44 6.21 -1.30
N LEU A 18 -3.56 6.20 -0.29
CA LEU A 18 -2.82 5.01 0.16
C LEU A 18 -3.74 3.93 0.74
N MET A 19 -4.73 4.30 1.56
CA MET A 19 -5.73 3.38 2.11
C MET A 19 -6.64 2.76 1.02
N SER A 20 -6.87 3.49 -0.07
CA SER A 20 -7.65 2.93 -1.19
C SER A 20 -6.92 1.80 -1.91
N ILE A 21 -5.57 1.77 -1.86
CA ILE A 21 -4.77 0.72 -2.49
C ILE A 21 -4.88 -0.60 -1.74
N SER A 22 -4.80 -0.60 -0.41
CA SER A 22 -4.99 -1.83 0.36
C SER A 22 -6.38 -2.42 0.09
N THR A 23 -7.41 -1.58 0.04
CA THR A 23 -8.79 -2.01 -0.27
C THR A 23 -8.92 -2.62 -1.66
N ARG A 24 -8.26 -2.06 -2.68
CA ARG A 24 -8.28 -2.59 -4.05
C ARG A 24 -7.43 -3.86 -4.19
N ALA A 25 -6.27 -3.92 -3.53
CA ALA A 25 -5.35 -5.06 -3.58
C ALA A 25 -5.94 -6.31 -2.92
N ASN A 26 -6.68 -6.16 -1.81
CA ASN A 26 -7.38 -7.26 -1.16
C ASN A 26 -8.51 -7.87 -1.99
N LYS A 27 -8.93 -7.24 -3.10
CA LYS A 27 -9.94 -7.77 -4.01
C LYS A 27 -9.35 -8.54 -5.20
N LEU A 28 -8.01 -8.60 -5.30
CA LEU A 28 -7.34 -9.32 -6.37
C LEU A 28 -7.35 -10.83 -6.07
N ASP A 29 -7.59 -11.62 -7.11
CA ASP A 29 -7.58 -13.08 -7.00
C ASP A 29 -6.21 -13.59 -6.55
N GLY A 30 -6.19 -14.48 -5.55
CA GLY A 30 -4.96 -15.00 -4.94
C GLY A 30 -4.30 -14.08 -3.90
N VAL A 31 -4.89 -12.94 -3.55
CA VAL A 31 -4.42 -12.11 -2.43
C VAL A 31 -5.15 -12.50 -1.15
N GLU A 32 -4.43 -13.11 -0.20
CA GLU A 32 -4.98 -13.40 1.13
C GLU A 32 -5.13 -12.14 1.99
N GLN A 33 -4.11 -11.27 1.98
CA GLN A 33 -4.13 -10.02 2.73
C GLN A 33 -3.11 -9.01 2.18
N ALA A 34 -3.55 -7.78 1.96
CA ALA A 34 -2.71 -6.66 1.55
C ALA A 34 -2.86 -5.48 2.51
N PHE A 35 -1.74 -4.91 2.94
CA PHE A 35 -1.68 -3.75 3.81
C PHE A 35 -0.66 -2.74 3.28
N VAL A 36 -0.94 -1.47 3.51
CA VAL A 36 -0.06 -0.36 3.15
C VAL A 36 0.52 0.19 4.44
N ALA A 37 1.85 0.23 4.51
CA ALA A 37 2.58 0.85 5.60
C ALA A 37 3.27 2.10 5.05
N ASP A 38 3.01 3.25 5.64
CA ASP A 38 3.79 4.45 5.39
C ASP A 38 4.99 4.44 6.33
N GLY A 39 6.18 4.50 5.75
CA GLY A 39 7.44 4.55 6.49
C GLY A 39 7.93 5.97 6.51
N ASN A 40 7.37 6.81 7.38
CA ASN A 40 8.10 7.99 7.82
C ASN A 40 9.32 7.46 8.58
N ARG A 41 10.51 7.61 7.99
CA ARG A 41 11.77 7.41 8.73
C ARG A 41 12.01 8.63 9.61
N ASP A 42 11.10 8.91 10.52
CA ASP A 42 11.29 9.82 11.65
C ASP A 42 10.22 9.42 12.67
N GLU A 43 10.71 8.77 13.75
CA GLU A 43 10.02 8.14 14.89
C GLU A 43 9.64 6.65 14.78
#